data_AF-A0A941JQR7-F1
#
_entry.id   AF-A0A941JQR7-F1
#
_cell.length_a   1.000
_cell.length_b   1.000
_cell.length_c   1.000
_cell.angle_alpha   90.00
_cell.angle_beta   90.00
_cell.angle_gamma   90.00
#
_symmetry.space_group_name_H-M   'P 1'
#
loop_
_entity.id
_entity.type
_entity.pdbx_description
1 polymer ?
#
loop_
_entity_poly.entity_id
_entity_poly.type
_entity_poly.pdbx_seq_one_letter_code
_entity_poly.pdbx_strand_id
1 'polypeptide(L)'
;MSITRLADRFWDGMTLTYVNHKGIIYPYFAFMITAFLFELFLTVLIGISIYFFYQSGYYPNVLFYIGCCVVFLLLIMTMVTIKSIYLKIKYASNSH
;
A
#
# COMPACT_ATOMS: atom_id res chain seq x y z
N MET A 1 -6.79 5.78 25.75
CA MET A 1 -5.88 6.37 24.75
C MET A 1 -6.64 6.42 23.44
N SER A 2 -6.93 7.61 22.90
CA SER A 2 -7.87 7.78 21.77
C SER A 2 -7.37 7.09 20.49
N ILE A 3 -8.29 6.48 19.74
CA ILE A 3 -8.05 5.84 18.42
C ILE A 3 -7.41 6.84 17.45
N THR A 4 -7.76 8.12 17.56
CA THR A 4 -7.16 9.20 16.76
C THR A 4 -5.65 9.29 16.94
N ARG A 5 -5.16 9.20 18.18
CA ARG A 5 -3.73 9.24 18.50
C ARG A 5 -2.95 8.02 18.03
N LEU A 6 -3.62 6.87 17.86
CA LEU A 6 -3.02 5.67 17.28
C LEU A 6 -2.93 5.82 15.77
N ALA A 7 -4.00 6.26 15.12
CA ALA A 7 -4.02 6.54 13.69
C ALA A 7 -2.94 7.56 13.30
N ASP A 8 -2.79 8.64 14.08
CA ASP A 8 -1.74 9.65 13.86
C ASP A 8 -0.34 9.05 13.95
N ARG A 9 -0.08 8.17 14.95
CA ARG A 9 1.23 7.50 15.07
C ARG A 9 1.50 6.47 13.99
N PHE A 10 0.47 5.73 13.57
CA PHE A 10 0.59 4.81 12.44
C PHE A 10 0.89 5.59 11.16
N TRP A 11 0.22 6.72 10.97
CA TRP A 11 0.46 7.61 9.84
C TRP A 11 1.87 8.21 9.87
N ASP A 12 2.34 8.69 11.02
CA ASP A 12 3.69 9.23 11.21
C ASP A 12 4.79 8.17 11.00
N GLY A 13 4.53 6.93 11.42
CA GLY A 13 5.42 5.80 11.17
C GLY A 13 5.48 5.43 9.69
N MET A 14 4.33 5.40 9.02
CA MET A 14 4.21 5.04 7.61
C MET A 14 4.78 6.12 6.66
N THR A 15 4.70 7.39 7.04
CA THR A 15 5.27 8.52 6.29
C THR A 15 6.72 8.84 6.69
N LEU A 16 7.30 8.05 7.61
CA LEU A 16 8.66 8.24 8.13
C LEU A 16 8.90 9.68 8.63
N THR A 17 7.90 10.35 9.21
CA THR A 17 7.96 11.79 9.57
C THR A 17 9.20 12.13 10.41
N TYR A 18 9.58 11.24 11.33
CA TYR A 18 10.68 11.44 12.28
C TYR A 18 12.06 10.93 11.82
N VAL A 19 12.15 10.22 10.69
CA VAL A 19 13.42 9.68 10.20
C VAL A 19 13.86 10.49 8.98
N ASN A 20 14.75 11.45 9.21
CA ASN A 20 15.26 12.39 8.20
C ASN A 20 16.62 11.97 7.60
N HIS A 21 17.08 10.75 7.90
CA HIS A 21 18.33 10.22 7.33
C HIS A 21 18.11 9.77 5.88
N LYS A 22 18.71 10.50 4.93
CA LYS A 22 18.65 10.22 3.49
C LYS A 22 18.99 8.76 3.14
N GLY A 23 19.82 8.09 3.96
CA GLY A 23 20.19 6.68 3.77
C GLY A 23 19.08 5.64 4.01
N ILE A 24 18.04 5.97 4.78
CA ILE A 24 16.93 5.03 5.11
C ILE A 24 15.73 5.23 4.17
N ILE A 25 15.60 6.41 3.58
CA ILE A 25 14.46 6.77 2.72
C ILE A 25 14.46 5.96 1.41
N TYR A 26 15.63 5.77 0.80
CA TYR A 26 15.76 4.97 -0.45
C TYR A 26 15.39 3.49 -0.29
N PRO A 27 15.92 2.72 0.70
CA PRO A 27 15.52 1.33 0.87
C PRO A 27 14.03 1.20 1.27
N TYR A 28 13.49 2.15 2.04
CA TYR A 28 12.07 2.18 2.34
C TYR A 28 11.20 2.43 1.10
N PHE A 29 11.61 3.35 0.23
CA PHE A 29 10.91 3.59 -1.03
C PHE A 29 10.93 2.37 -1.95
N ALA A 30 12.07 1.67 -2.06
CA ALA A 30 12.18 0.42 -2.81
C ALA A 30 11.29 -0.69 -2.21
N PHE A 31 11.22 -0.79 -0.88
CA PHE A 31 10.29 -1.69 -0.20
C PHE A 31 8.83 -1.37 -0.53
N MET A 32 8.45 -0.09 -0.48
CA MET A 32 7.10 0.36 -0.81
C MET A 32 6.73 0.08 -2.28
N ILE A 33 7.66 0.25 -3.22
CA ILE A 33 7.45 -0.16 -4.62
C ILE A 33 7.24 -1.67 -4.73
N THR A 34 8.02 -2.46 -3.99
CA THR A 34 7.90 -3.93 -3.99
C THR A 34 6.54 -4.36 -3.41
N ALA A 35 6.09 -3.73 -2.33
CA ALA A 35 4.77 -3.95 -1.75
C ALA A 35 3.66 -3.59 -2.75
N PHE A 36 3.77 -2.47 -3.44
CA PHE A 36 2.83 -2.08 -4.49
C PHE A 36 2.80 -3.09 -5.66
N LEU A 37 3.96 -3.57 -6.11
CA LEU A 37 4.03 -4.60 -7.16
C LEU A 37 3.37 -5.90 -6.71
N PHE A 38 3.55 -6.29 -5.45
CA PHE A 38 2.90 -7.45 -4.86
C PHE A 38 1.38 -7.30 -4.77
N GLU A 39 0.87 -6.13 -4.37
CA GLU A 39 -0.56 -5.83 -4.35
C GLU A 39 -1.18 -5.87 -5.75
N LEU A 40 -0.45 -5.38 -6.75
CA LEU A 40 -0.86 -5.44 -8.15
C LEU A 40 -0.92 -6.89 -8.65
N PHE A 41 0.09 -7.70 -8.29
CA PHE A 41 0.08 -9.14 -8.57
C PHE A 41 -1.14 -9.84 -7.94
N LEU A 42 -1.45 -9.57 -6.67
CA LEU A 42 -2.64 -10.10 -6.00
C LEU A 42 -3.94 -9.66 -6.70
N THR A 43 -4.01 -8.40 -7.14
CA THR A 43 -5.16 -7.86 -7.88
C THR A 43 -5.38 -8.61 -9.19
N VAL A 44 -4.31 -8.90 -9.93
CA VAL A 44 -4.38 -9.71 -11.15
C VAL A 44 -4.83 -11.13 -10.82
N LEU A 45 -4.31 -11.74 -9.76
CA LEU A 45 -4.70 -13.09 -9.33
C LEU A 45 -6.18 -13.16 -8.96
N ILE A 46 -6.71 -12.13 -8.28
CA ILE A 46 -8.14 -11.98 -8.00
C ILE A 46 -8.94 -11.91 -9.30
N GLY A 47 -8.49 -11.11 -10.28
CA GLY A 47 -9.14 -10.99 -11.58
C GLY A 47 -9.20 -12.33 -12.32
N ILE A 48 -8.08 -13.08 -12.35
CA ILE A 48 -8.02 -14.43 -12.93
C ILE A 48 -8.97 -15.37 -12.19
N SER A 49 -9.00 -15.30 -10.85
CA SER A 49 -9.89 -16.14 -10.04
C SER A 49 -11.36 -15.85 -10.34
N ILE A 50 -11.75 -14.58 -10.47
CA ILE A 50 -13.10 -14.17 -10.86
C ILE A 50 -13.47 -14.73 -12.24
N TYR A 51 -12.55 -14.67 -13.20
CA TYR A 51 -12.75 -15.25 -14.53
C TYR A 51 -13.03 -16.76 -14.48
N PHE A 52 -12.25 -17.51 -13.70
CA PHE A 52 -12.48 -18.95 -13.50
C PHE A 52 -13.80 -19.26 -12.81
N PHE A 53 -14.19 -18.48 -11.79
CA PHE A 53 -15.47 -18.65 -11.11
C PHE A 53 -16.65 -18.38 -12.04
N TYR A 54 -16.55 -17.35 -12.87
CA TYR A 54 -17.56 -17.03 -13.88
C TYR A 54 -17.74 -18.16 -14.87
N GLN A 55 -16.64 -18.72 -15.39
CA GLN A 55 -16.69 -19.83 -16.34
C GLN A 55 -17.19 -21.14 -15.71
N SER A 56 -16.90 -21.37 -14.43
CA SER A 56 -17.30 -22.58 -13.71
C SER A 56 -18.71 -22.51 -13.12
N GLY A 57 -19.39 -21.35 -13.21
CA GLY A 57 -20.73 -21.13 -12.64
C GLY A 57 -20.77 -21.20 -11.10
N TYR A 58 -19.62 -21.06 -10.44
CA TYR A 58 -19.49 -21.20 -9.00
C TYR A 58 -19.42 -19.83 -8.31
N TYR A 59 -20.18 -19.66 -7.23
CA TYR A 59 -20.17 -18.43 -6.45
C TYR A 59 -18.99 -18.41 -5.47
N PRO A 60 -18.12 -17.39 -5.50
CA PRO A 60 -17.01 -17.28 -4.55
C PRO A 60 -17.52 -17.18 -3.10
N ASN A 61 -16.70 -17.65 -2.16
CA ASN A 61 -17.00 -17.53 -0.72
C ASN A 61 -16.99 -16.05 -0.28
N VAL A 62 -17.77 -15.69 0.73
CA VAL A 62 -17.78 -14.37 1.39
C VAL A 62 -16.36 -13.90 1.76
N LEU A 63 -15.50 -14.82 2.20
CA LEU A 63 -14.10 -14.53 2.52
C LEU A 63 -13.30 -13.99 1.31
N PHE A 64 -13.63 -14.44 0.10
CA PHE A 64 -12.99 -13.94 -1.12
C PHE A 64 -13.33 -12.46 -1.37
N TYR A 65 -14.59 -12.07 -1.18
CA TYR A 65 -15.02 -10.68 -1.31
C TYR A 65 -14.37 -9.76 -0.27
N ILE A 66 -14.25 -10.23 0.98
CA ILE A 66 -13.53 -9.50 2.04
C ILE A 66 -12.05 -9.32 1.64
N GLY A 67 -11.42 -10.36 1.11
CA GLY A 67 -10.05 -10.31 0.59
C GLY A 67 -9.89 -9.26 -0.51
N CYS A 68 -10.82 -9.20 -1.47
CA CYS A 68 -10.82 -8.16 -2.51
C CYS A 68 -10.87 -6.75 -1.93
N CYS A 69 -11.75 -6.51 -0.96
CA CYS A 69 -11.87 -5.22 -0.29
C CYS A 69 -10.58 -4.84 0.45
N VAL A 70 -9.96 -5.80 1.15
CA VAL A 70 -8.70 -5.56 1.88
C VAL A 70 -7.56 -5.22 0.91
N VAL A 71 -7.40 -5.98 -0.17
CA VAL A 71 -6.38 -5.70 -1.20
C VAL A 71 -6.60 -4.31 -1.81
N PHE A 72 -7.85 -3.95 -2.11
CA PHE A 72 -8.16 -2.64 -2.65
C PHE A 72 -7.84 -1.49 -1.68
N LEU A 73 -8.18 -1.64 -0.40
CA LEU A 73 -7.83 -0.66 0.64
C LEU A 73 -6.33 -0.52 0.83
N LEU A 74 -5.60 -1.63 0.83
CA LEU A 74 -4.13 -1.65 0.93
C LEU A 74 -3.51 -0.92 -0.26
N LEU A 75 -4.01 -1.15 -1.47
CA LEU A 75 -3.53 -0.52 -2.70
C LEU A 75 -3.70 1.01 -2.70
N ILE A 76 -4.81 1.50 -2.13
CA ILE A 76 -5.00 2.95 -1.93
C ILE A 76 -3.97 3.48 -0.92
N MET A 77 -3.80 2.80 0.21
CA MET A 77 -2.88 3.22 1.27
C MET A 77 -1.42 3.23 0.79
N THR A 78 -0.99 2.23 0.03
CA THR A 78 0.37 2.18 -0.54
C THR A 78 0.58 3.28 -1.56
N MET A 79 -0.39 3.56 -2.44
CA MET A 79 -0.30 4.68 -3.38
C MET A 79 -0.13 6.03 -2.66
N VAL A 80 -0.93 6.29 -1.62
CA VAL A 80 -0.84 7.53 -0.84
C VAL A 80 0.53 7.65 -0.17
N THR A 81 1.02 6.55 0.39
CA THR A 81 2.32 6.48 1.07
C THR A 81 3.48 6.72 0.10
N ILE A 82 3.49 6.06 -1.07
CA ILE A 82 4.49 6.26 -2.12
C ILE A 82 4.52 7.72 -2.56
N LYS A 83 3.35 8.34 -2.81
CA LYS A 83 3.26 9.76 -3.19
C LYS A 83 3.85 10.67 -2.11
N SER A 84 3.57 10.38 -0.83
CA SER A 84 4.10 11.16 0.30
C SER A 84 5.63 11.09 0.38
N ILE A 85 6.21 9.90 0.20
CA ILE A 85 7.66 9.68 0.22
C ILE A 85 8.31 10.36 -0.98
N TYR A 86 7.71 10.23 -2.18
CA TYR A 86 8.22 10.85 -3.40
C TYR A 86 8.30 12.37 -3.28
N LEU A 87 7.26 13.01 -2.72
CA LEU A 87 7.29 14.45 -2.44
C LEU A 87 8.43 14.79 -1.47
N LYS A 88 8.59 14.02 -0.38
CA LYS A 88 9.66 14.22 0.60
C LYS A 88 11.06 14.14 -0.04
N ILE A 89 11.28 13.16 -0.92
CA ILE A 89 12.53 13.01 -1.69
C ILE A 89 12.77 14.22 -2.59
N LYS A 90 11.73 14.66 -3.34
CA LYS A 90 11.82 15.81 -4.25
C LYS A 90 12.18 17.10 -3.50
N TYR A 91 11.56 17.37 -2.35
CA TYR A 91 11.90 18.53 -1.51
C TYR A 91 13.35 18.45 -0.98
N ALA A 92 13.81 17.28 -0.55
CA ALA A 92 15.17 17.08 -0.07
C ALA A 92 16.25 17.17 -1.15
N SER A 93 15.87 17.05 -2.44
CA SER A 93 16.75 17.23 -3.60
C SER A 93 16.82 18.69 -4.05
N ASN A 94 15.76 19.48 -3.90
CA ASN A 94 15.70 20.90 -4.30
C ASN A 94 16.28 21.87 -3.25
N SER A 95 16.69 21.38 -2.09
CA SER A 95 17.34 22.18 -1.03
C SER A 95 18.87 22.16 -1.10
N HIS A 96 19.43 21.70 -2.21
CA HIS A 96 20.84 21.75 -2.59
C HIS A 96 20.98 22.62 -3.84
#